data_AF-A0A8H5BHE2-F1
#
_entry.id   AF-A0A8H5BHE2-F1
#
_cell.length_a   1.000
_cell.length_b   1.000
_cell.length_c   1.000
_cell.angle_alpha   90.00
_cell.angle_beta   90.00
_cell.angle_gamma   90.00
#
_symmetry.space_group_name_H-M   'P 1'
#
loop_
_entity.id
_entity.type
_entity.pdbx_description
1 polymer ?
#
loop_
_entity_poly.entity_id
_entity_poly.type
_entity_poly.pdbx_seq_one_letter_code
_entity_poly.pdbx_strand_id
1 'polypeptide(L)'
;MPQQTDSATRVALRSIDTHLIGRKVRVAGKVLSYDIASGLLVLLDSSAHALVVDARMAIDDEASAWARERLSKIVVIGLIERSDETIKWPFIILVRVHLRLQERYSTEIPTLPPNAPAQLALNRALVLRAILIIPAPDLDLALWKEVVDAEADHEDDDE
;
A
#
# COMPACT_ATOMS: atom_id res chain seq x y z
N MET A 1 30.90 -2.84 7.42
CA MET A 1 30.04 -4.01 7.15
C MET A 1 28.97 -3.57 6.16
N PRO A 2 28.77 -4.26 5.03
CA PRO A 2 27.63 -3.96 4.17
C PRO A 2 26.35 -4.24 4.96
N GLN A 3 25.43 -3.28 5.03
CA GLN A 3 24.12 -3.49 5.61
C GLN A 3 23.32 -4.40 4.65
N GLN A 4 23.21 -5.68 4.99
CA GLN A 4 22.27 -6.57 4.30
C GLN A 4 20.87 -6.20 4.80
N THR A 5 20.07 -5.61 3.93
CA THR A 5 18.70 -5.25 4.25
C THR A 5 17.79 -6.45 4.03
N ASP A 6 16.78 -6.61 4.90
CA ASP A 6 15.79 -7.67 4.74
C ASP A 6 15.13 -7.56 3.36
N SER A 7 15.07 -8.71 2.66
CA SER A 7 14.39 -8.81 1.37
C SER A 7 12.89 -8.62 1.57
N ALA A 8 12.23 -7.96 0.62
CA ALA A 8 10.79 -7.81 0.65
C ALA A 8 10.14 -9.04 -0.01
N THR A 9 9.37 -9.81 0.75
CA THR A 9 8.63 -10.97 0.24
C THR A 9 7.56 -10.51 -0.74
N ARG A 10 7.42 -11.18 -1.88
CA ARG A 10 6.36 -10.85 -2.85
C ARG A 10 5.05 -11.44 -2.35
N VAL A 11 4.01 -10.62 -2.32
CA VAL A 11 2.72 -11.02 -1.75
C VAL A 11 1.59 -10.60 -2.68
N ALA A 12 0.61 -11.48 -2.87
CA ALA A 12 -0.60 -11.16 -3.60
C ALA A 12 -1.53 -10.33 -2.70
N LEU A 13 -2.23 -9.34 -3.25
CA LEU A 13 -3.13 -8.50 -2.43
C LEU A 13 -4.20 -9.32 -1.67
N ARG A 14 -4.61 -10.46 -2.24
CA ARG A 14 -5.58 -11.37 -1.63
C ARG A 14 -5.07 -12.14 -0.42
N SER A 15 -3.76 -12.35 -0.30
CA SER A 15 -3.14 -13.06 0.84
C SER A 15 -2.70 -12.12 1.95
N ILE A 16 -2.99 -10.82 1.85
CA ILE A 16 -2.64 -9.85 2.89
C ILE A 16 -3.60 -9.98 4.06
N ASP A 17 -3.09 -10.54 5.15
CA ASP A 17 -3.77 -10.71 6.41
C ASP A 17 -2.94 -10.20 7.61
N THR A 18 -3.42 -10.47 8.82
CA THR A 18 -2.78 -10.01 10.06
C THR A 18 -1.45 -10.70 10.37
N HIS A 19 -1.14 -11.85 9.77
CA HIS A 19 0.14 -12.55 9.97
C HIS A 19 1.31 -11.82 9.30
N LEU A 20 1.01 -10.97 8.31
CA LEU A 20 2.02 -10.16 7.63
C LEU A 20 2.30 -8.83 8.33
N ILE A 21 1.65 -8.51 9.45
CA ILE A 21 1.93 -7.28 10.20
C ILE A 21 3.41 -7.24 10.62
N GLY A 22 4.06 -6.10 10.35
CA GLY A 22 5.48 -5.88 10.60
C GLY A 22 6.42 -6.50 9.56
N ARG A 23 5.89 -7.25 8.58
CA ARG A 23 6.70 -7.83 7.50
C ARG A 23 6.90 -6.83 6.36
N LYS A 24 8.10 -6.88 5.77
CA LYS A 24 8.43 -6.13 4.56
C LYS A 24 7.92 -6.89 3.35
N VAL A 25 6.98 -6.30 2.63
CA VAL A 25 6.32 -6.93 1.49
C VAL A 25 6.51 -6.12 0.23
N ARG A 26 6.43 -6.81 -0.91
CA ARG A 26 6.38 -6.25 -2.25
C ARG A 26 5.08 -6.67 -2.91
N VAL A 27 4.24 -5.71 -3.21
CA VAL A 27 2.93 -5.91 -3.84
C VAL A 27 2.87 -5.16 -5.15
N ALA A 28 2.11 -5.66 -6.10
CA ALA A 28 1.87 -4.99 -7.37
C ALA A 28 0.38 -4.83 -7.62
N GLY A 29 -0.02 -3.73 -8.25
CA GLY A 29 -1.41 -3.47 -8.55
C GLY A 29 -1.62 -2.19 -9.34
N LYS A 30 -2.88 -1.81 -9.46
CA LYS A 30 -3.34 -0.60 -10.14
C LYS A 30 -3.78 0.45 -9.14
N VAL A 31 -3.43 1.71 -9.35
CA VAL A 31 -3.93 2.80 -8.52
C VAL A 31 -5.41 3.04 -8.82
N LEU A 32 -6.28 2.78 -7.85
CA LEU A 32 -7.72 3.02 -8.00
C LEU A 32 -8.09 4.47 -7.68
N SER A 33 -7.51 4.99 -6.60
CA SER A 33 -7.70 6.35 -6.11
C SER A 33 -6.44 6.78 -5.35
N TYR A 34 -6.09 8.05 -5.42
CA TYR A 34 -5.04 8.67 -4.63
C TYR A 34 -5.57 10.00 -4.11
N ASP A 35 -5.60 10.14 -2.79
CA ASP A 35 -5.92 11.40 -2.14
C ASP A 35 -4.63 12.12 -1.73
N ILE A 36 -4.41 13.28 -2.32
CA ILE A 36 -3.22 14.10 -2.09
C ILE A 36 -3.24 14.70 -0.67
N ALA A 37 -4.43 14.95 -0.10
CA ALA A 37 -4.55 15.57 1.22
C ALA A 37 -4.11 14.60 2.33
N SER A 38 -4.56 13.35 2.26
CA SER A 38 -4.16 12.30 3.20
C SER A 38 -2.86 11.58 2.82
N GLY A 39 -2.45 11.63 1.55
CA GLY A 39 -1.34 10.85 1.02
C GLY A 39 -1.62 9.35 0.96
N LEU A 40 -2.90 8.96 0.99
CA LEU A 40 -3.34 7.57 0.91
C LEU A 40 -3.72 7.21 -0.52
N LEU A 41 -3.23 6.07 -1.00
CA LEU A 41 -3.66 5.48 -2.26
C LEU A 41 -4.37 4.14 -2.01
N VAL A 42 -5.32 3.83 -2.88
CA VAL A 42 -5.99 2.52 -2.89
C VAL A 42 -5.41 1.72 -4.03
N LEU A 43 -4.68 0.67 -3.70
CA LEU A 43 -4.08 -0.26 -4.66
C LEU A 43 -5.07 -1.39 -4.94
N LEU A 44 -5.33 -1.67 -6.21
CA LEU A 44 -6.29 -2.66 -6.70
C LEU A 44 -5.57 -3.76 -7.48
N ASP A 45 -5.90 -5.01 -7.18
CA ASP A 45 -5.52 -6.17 -7.99
C ASP A 45 -6.57 -6.46 -9.10
N SER A 46 -6.13 -7.19 -10.12
CA SER A 46 -6.94 -7.89 -11.11
C SER A 46 -8.14 -8.65 -10.54
N SER A 47 -8.02 -9.18 -9.32
CA SER A 47 -9.02 -10.03 -8.66
C SER A 47 -9.96 -9.24 -7.73
N ALA A 48 -10.10 -7.92 -7.93
CA ALA A 48 -10.95 -7.02 -7.13
C ALA A 48 -10.62 -6.94 -5.61
N HIS A 49 -9.43 -7.40 -5.20
CA HIS A 49 -8.89 -7.13 -3.87
C HIS A 49 -8.18 -5.78 -3.85
N ALA A 50 -8.38 -5.01 -2.79
CA ALA A 50 -7.70 -3.74 -2.61
C ALA A 50 -7.08 -3.57 -1.23
N LEU A 51 -6.02 -2.79 -1.21
CA LEU A 51 -5.27 -2.43 -0.01
C LEU A 51 -5.05 -0.92 0.02
N VAL A 52 -5.21 -0.34 1.21
CA VAL A 52 -4.82 1.05 1.46
C VAL A 52 -3.31 1.09 1.63
N VAL A 53 -2.67 1.99 0.89
CA VAL A 53 -1.23 2.21 0.94
C VAL A 53 -1.00 3.65 1.40
N ASP A 54 -0.22 3.81 2.46
CA ASP A 54 0.26 5.10 2.92
C ASP A 54 1.51 5.48 2.14
N ALA A 55 1.38 6.50 1.28
CA ALA A 55 2.38 6.89 0.31
C ALA A 55 3.10 8.20 0.68
N ARG A 56 2.82 8.76 1.87
CA ARG A 56 3.32 10.07 2.32
C ARG A 56 4.84 10.22 2.28
N MET A 57 5.58 9.12 2.44
CA MET A 57 7.04 9.12 2.41
C MET A 57 7.63 8.61 1.10
N ALA A 58 6.80 8.10 0.19
CA ALA A 58 7.23 7.37 -1.01
C ALA A 58 6.86 8.07 -2.33
N ILE A 59 6.12 9.18 -2.27
CA ILE A 59 5.73 10.00 -3.42
C ILE A 59 6.33 11.39 -3.23
N ASP A 60 7.11 11.83 -4.21
CA ASP A 60 7.54 13.21 -4.38
C ASP A 60 6.63 13.97 -5.38
N ASP A 61 6.94 15.24 -5.61
CA ASP A 61 6.14 16.10 -6.49
C ASP A 61 6.09 15.57 -7.94
N GLU A 62 7.17 14.93 -8.42
CA GLU A 62 7.23 14.32 -9.76
C GLU A 62 6.38 13.04 -9.83
N ALA A 63 6.41 12.24 -8.77
CA ALA A 63 5.63 11.02 -8.64
C ALA A 63 4.12 11.28 -8.53
N SER A 64 3.71 12.50 -8.19
CA SER A 64 2.30 12.90 -8.14
C SER A 64 1.57 12.76 -9.50
N ALA A 65 2.30 12.86 -10.63
CA ALA A 65 1.72 12.78 -11.96
C ALA A 65 1.15 11.38 -12.26
N TRP A 66 1.94 10.33 -12.06
CA TRP A 66 1.47 8.94 -12.25
C TRP A 66 0.60 8.45 -11.10
N ALA A 67 0.78 8.98 -9.89
CA ALA A 67 -0.06 8.62 -8.74
C ALA A 67 -1.52 9.08 -8.90
N ARG A 68 -1.75 10.18 -9.62
CA ARG A 68 -3.09 10.67 -9.97
C ARG A 68 -3.68 9.96 -11.19
N GLU A 69 -2.85 9.29 -11.99
CA GLU A 69 -3.31 8.55 -13.15
C GLU A 69 -4.07 7.30 -12.70
N ARG A 70 -5.33 7.22 -13.11
CA ARG A 70 -6.21 6.12 -12.70
C ARG A 70 -5.80 4.86 -13.42
N LEU A 71 -5.77 3.76 -12.66
CA LEU A 71 -5.36 2.43 -13.10
C LEU A 71 -3.88 2.34 -13.51
N SER A 72 -3.06 3.33 -13.13
CA SER A 72 -1.61 3.25 -13.31
C SER A 72 -1.07 2.04 -12.55
N LYS A 73 -0.25 1.24 -13.22
CA LYS A 73 0.34 0.04 -12.63
C LYS A 73 1.57 0.43 -11.83
N ILE A 74 1.62 -0.02 -10.59
CA ILE A 74 2.71 0.29 -9.67
C ILE A 74 3.12 -0.95 -8.90
N VAL A 75 4.37 -0.93 -8.45
CA VAL A 75 4.92 -1.88 -7.48
C VAL A 75 5.20 -1.10 -6.20
N VAL A 76 4.65 -1.57 -5.09
CA VAL A 76 4.85 -0.97 -3.76
C VAL A 76 5.68 -1.91 -2.92
N ILE A 77 6.75 -1.37 -2.33
CA ILE A 77 7.53 -2.04 -1.29
C ILE A 77 7.28 -1.29 0.01
N GLY A 78 6.88 -2.01 1.05
CA GLY A 78 6.51 -1.39 2.31
C GLY A 78 6.37 -2.37 3.45
N LEU A 79 5.95 -1.86 4.60
CA LEU A 79 5.65 -2.65 5.79
C LEU A 79 4.13 -2.70 5.98
N ILE A 80 3.59 -3.89 6.25
CA ILE A 80 2.19 -4.01 6.62
C ILE A 80 2.02 -3.58 8.08
N GLU A 81 1.10 -2.66 8.30
CA GLU A 81 0.75 -2.15 9.62
C GLU A 81 -0.75 -2.29 9.85
N ARG A 82 -1.15 -2.31 11.12
CA ARG A 82 -2.56 -2.22 11.49
C ARG A 82 -3.03 -0.78 11.32
N SER A 83 -4.21 -0.57 10.73
CA SER A 83 -4.80 0.77 10.54
C SER A 83 -4.83 1.60 11.83
N ASP A 84 -5.09 0.95 12.95
CA ASP A 84 -5.21 1.59 14.27
C ASP A 84 -3.84 1.94 14.90
N GLU A 85 -2.76 1.34 14.40
CA GLU A 85 -1.38 1.54 14.85
C GLU A 85 -0.62 2.54 13.97
N THR A 86 -0.91 2.54 12.65
CA THR A 86 -0.40 3.54 11.69
C THR A 86 -0.78 4.97 12.11
N ILE A 87 -1.82 5.13 12.94
CA ILE A 87 -2.35 6.42 13.42
C ILE A 87 -2.01 6.68 14.90
N LYS A 88 -0.90 6.12 15.42
CA LYS A 88 -0.29 6.56 16.70
C LYS A 88 0.98 7.38 16.49
N TRP A 89 0.94 8.32 15.57
CA TRP A 89 1.84 9.48 15.59
C TRP A 89 0.97 10.71 15.42
N PRO A 90 0.73 11.48 16.51
CA PRO A 90 1.80 12.30 17.09
C PRO A 90 1.66 12.55 18.62
N PHE A 91 2.61 12.10 19.45
CA PHE A 91 2.71 12.64 20.83
C PHE A 91 4.10 13.04 21.31
N ILE A 92 5.20 12.67 20.62
CA ILE A 92 6.56 12.91 21.16
C ILE A 92 7.30 14.10 20.52
N ILE A 93 6.89 14.65 19.36
CA ILE A 93 7.66 15.76 18.71
C ILE A 93 6.96 17.12 18.76
N LEU A 94 5.68 17.22 19.11
CA LEU A 94 4.92 18.48 19.00
C LEU A 94 4.29 18.99 20.31
N VAL A 95 5.02 18.90 21.41
CA VAL A 95 4.76 19.73 22.62
C VAL A 95 4.99 21.24 22.35
N ARG A 96 5.30 21.67 21.11
CA ARG A 96 5.63 23.08 20.81
C ARG A 96 4.88 23.80 19.69
N VAL A 97 3.94 23.18 18.96
CA VAL A 97 3.06 23.89 18.01
C VAL A 97 1.60 23.58 18.29
N HIS A 98 1.21 24.00 19.49
CA HIS A 98 -0.12 23.98 20.06
C HIS A 98 -1.16 24.66 19.14
N LEU A 99 -2.27 23.95 18.89
CA LEU A 99 -3.62 24.48 18.63
C LEU A 99 -3.88 25.29 17.35
N ARG A 100 -3.76 24.71 16.14
CA ARG A 100 -4.54 25.18 14.95
C ARG A 100 -4.89 24.15 13.86
N LEU A 101 -4.41 22.91 13.91
CA LEU A 101 -4.57 21.95 12.79
C LEU A 101 -5.40 20.71 13.16
N GLN A 102 -6.39 20.84 14.04
CA GLN A 102 -7.18 19.70 14.51
C GLN A 102 -8.30 19.25 13.53
N GLU A 103 -8.44 19.91 12.38
CA GLU A 103 -9.51 19.60 11.40
C GLU A 103 -9.01 18.99 10.07
N ARG A 104 -7.69 18.82 9.86
CA ARG A 104 -7.14 18.38 8.55
C ARG A 104 -6.60 16.97 8.47
N TYR A 105 -6.68 16.19 9.54
CA TYR A 105 -6.42 14.75 9.49
C TYR A 105 -7.76 14.02 9.59
N SER A 106 -8.66 14.30 8.65
CA SER A 106 -9.82 13.43 8.46
C SER A 106 -9.32 12.14 7.84
N THR A 107 -9.48 11.06 8.61
CA THR A 107 -9.13 9.67 8.32
C THR A 107 -10.02 9.05 7.24
N GLU A 108 -10.46 9.87 6.29
CA GLU A 108 -11.36 9.43 5.24
C GLU A 108 -10.55 8.59 4.25
N ILE A 109 -10.83 7.28 4.25
CA ILE A 109 -10.39 6.37 3.20
C ILE A 109 -10.63 7.09 1.86
N PRO A 110 -9.64 7.12 0.94
CA PRO A 110 -9.78 7.80 -0.33
C PRO A 110 -11.12 7.41 -0.96
N THR A 111 -11.94 8.40 -1.30
CA THR A 111 -13.28 8.16 -1.84
C THR A 111 -13.14 7.25 -3.06
N LEU A 112 -13.76 6.08 -2.98
CA LEU A 112 -13.76 5.13 -4.08
C LEU A 112 -14.49 5.78 -5.26
N PRO A 113 -13.93 5.69 -6.47
CA PRO A 113 -14.58 6.28 -7.62
C PRO A 113 -15.87 5.53 -7.96
N PRO A 114 -16.85 6.17 -8.62
CA PRO A 114 -18.17 5.59 -8.88
C PRO A 114 -18.15 4.34 -9.79
N ASN A 115 -17.05 4.12 -10.51
CA ASN A 115 -16.80 2.94 -11.34
C ASN A 115 -15.88 1.90 -10.65
N ALA A 116 -15.70 1.99 -9.34
CA ALA A 116 -15.05 0.92 -8.59
C ALA A 116 -15.86 -0.39 -8.75
N PRO A 117 -15.20 -1.56 -8.80
CA PRO A 117 -15.90 -2.82 -8.92
C PRO A 117 -16.88 -3.02 -7.75
N ALA A 118 -18.10 -3.45 -8.05
CA ALA A 118 -19.19 -3.58 -7.06
C ALA A 118 -18.86 -4.57 -5.93
N GLN A 119 -17.92 -5.49 -6.15
CA GLN A 119 -17.48 -6.53 -5.21
C GLN A 119 -16.06 -6.25 -4.67
N LEU A 120 -15.68 -4.98 -4.56
CA LEU A 120 -14.35 -4.62 -4.09
C LEU A 120 -14.10 -5.13 -2.65
N ALA A 121 -13.18 -6.07 -2.50
CA ALA A 121 -12.72 -6.56 -1.21
C ALA A 121 -11.60 -5.65 -0.70
N LEU A 122 -11.97 -4.52 -0.08
CA LEU A 122 -11.04 -3.58 0.53
C LEU A 122 -10.77 -3.97 1.99
N ASN A 123 -9.53 -4.36 2.30
CA ASN A 123 -9.13 -4.58 3.69
C ASN A 123 -8.87 -3.23 4.37
N ARG A 124 -9.73 -2.84 5.33
CA ARG A 124 -9.63 -1.57 6.07
C ARG A 124 -8.83 -1.67 7.36
N ALA A 125 -8.55 -2.89 7.83
CA ALA A 125 -7.85 -3.12 9.09
C ALA A 125 -6.33 -3.05 8.94
N LEU A 126 -5.84 -3.10 7.70
CA LEU A 126 -4.42 -3.11 7.37
C LEU A 126 -4.10 -1.97 6.41
N VAL A 127 -2.93 -1.37 6.60
CA VAL A 127 -2.36 -0.34 5.73
C VAL A 127 -0.95 -0.76 5.38
N LEU A 128 -0.59 -0.66 4.11
CA LEU A 128 0.80 -0.81 3.68
C LEU A 128 1.51 0.53 3.76
N ARG A 129 2.43 0.68 4.70
CA ARG A 129 3.31 1.85 4.75
C ARG A 129 4.37 1.73 3.67
N ALA A 130 4.21 2.51 2.61
CA ALA A 130 5.14 2.48 1.49
C ALA A 130 6.49 3.06 1.90
N ILE A 131 7.53 2.27 1.62
CA ILE A 131 8.94 2.71 1.66
C ILE A 131 9.35 3.17 0.26
N LEU A 132 8.88 2.46 -0.77
CA LEU A 132 9.18 2.75 -2.17
C LEU A 132 7.98 2.41 -3.04
N ILE A 133 7.63 3.30 -3.96
CA ILE A 133 6.64 3.05 -5.00
C ILE A 133 7.32 3.24 -6.35
N ILE A 134 7.17 2.25 -7.22
CA ILE A 134 7.81 2.22 -8.54
C ILE A 134 6.70 2.20 -9.59
N PRO A 135 6.64 3.20 -10.50
CA PRO A 135 5.76 3.12 -11.65
C PRO A 135 6.20 1.98 -12.57
N ALA A 136 5.25 1.14 -12.97
CA ALA A 136 5.52 -0.07 -13.75
C ALA A 136 4.45 -0.24 -14.86
N PRO A 137 4.36 0.68 -15.84
CA PRO A 137 3.31 0.68 -16.86
C PRO A 137 3.25 -0.62 -17.67
N ASP A 138 4.43 -1.18 -17.96
CA ASP A 138 4.60 -2.40 -18.74
C ASP A 138 4.49 -3.69 -17.90
N LEU A 139 4.19 -3.57 -16.60
CA LEU A 139 4.02 -4.73 -15.74
C LEU A 139 2.82 -5.56 -16.20
N ASP A 140 3.06 -6.84 -16.44
CA ASP A 140 1.99 -7.83 -16.60
C ASP A 140 1.57 -8.34 -15.21
N LEU A 141 0.38 -7.91 -14.78
CA LEU A 141 -0.18 -8.30 -13.49
C LEU A 141 -0.65 -9.76 -13.46
N ALA A 142 -0.98 -10.35 -14.62
CA ALA A 142 -1.32 -11.76 -14.69
C ALA A 142 -0.06 -12.60 -14.45
N LEU A 143 1.03 -12.29 -15.15
CA LEU A 143 2.31 -12.96 -14.95
C LEU A 143 2.85 -12.74 -13.54
N TRP A 144 2.73 -11.52 -12.98
CA TRP A 144 3.10 -11.26 -11.59
C TRP A 144 2.37 -12.20 -10.62
N LYS A 145 1.07 -12.37 -10.81
CA LYS A 145 0.25 -13.24 -9.98
C LYS A 145 0.69 -14.70 -10.10
N GLU A 146 0.93 -15.19 -11.32
CA GLU A 146 1.42 -16.56 -11.54
C GLU A 146 2.74 -16.82 -10.81
N VAL A 147 3.69 -15.87 -10.86
CA VAL A 147 4.97 -16.00 -10.15
C VAL A 147 4.78 -16.01 -8.63
N VAL A 148 3.96 -15.09 -8.11
CA VAL A 148 3.70 -15.01 -6.66
C VAL A 148 2.98 -16.27 -6.15
N ASP A 149 2.03 -16.79 -6.91
CA ASP A 149 1.29 -17.99 -6.55
C ASP A 149 2.22 -19.22 -6.57
N ALA A 150 3.10 -19.34 -7.57
CA ALA A 150 4.08 -20.42 -7.65
C ALA A 150 5.12 -20.38 -6.51
N GLU A 151 5.54 -19.19 -6.07
CA GLU A 151 6.45 -19.04 -4.92
C GLU A 151 5.77 -19.44 -3.60
N ALA A 152 4.48 -19.11 -3.43
CA ALA A 152 3.72 -19.53 -2.25
C ALA A 152 3.58 -21.06 -2.17
N ASP A 153 3.32 -21.73 -3.30
CA ASP A 153 3.19 -23.19 -3.33
C ASP A 153 4.52 -23.91 -2.99
N HIS A 154 5.68 -23.27 -3.21
CA HIS A 154 6.98 -23.88 -2.90
C HIS A 154 7.43 -23.68 -1.45
N GLU A 155 6.97 -22.62 -0.77
CA GLU A 155 7.29 -22.39 0.65
C GLU A 155 6.58 -23.40 1.57
N ASP A 156 5.43 -23.94 1.16
CA ASP A 156 4.64 -24.93 1.92
C ASP A 156 5.22 -26.36 1.85
N ASP A 157 6.08 -26.67 0.87
CA ASP A 157 6.68 -28.01 0.67
C ASP A 157 7.97 -28.24 1.49
N ASP A 158 8.56 -27.17 2.07
CA ASP A 158 9.84 -27.19 2.80
C ASP A 158 9.69 -27.18 4.35
N GLU A 159 8.46 -27.22 4.90
CA GLU A 159 8.16 -27.39 6.35
C GLU A 159 7.82 -28.85 6.76
#